data_AF-A0A7V2CL44-F1
#
_entry.id   AF-A0A7V2CL44-F1
#
_cell.length_a   1.000
_cell.length_b   1.000
_cell.length_c   1.000
_cell.angle_alpha   90.00
_cell.angle_beta   90.00
_cell.angle_gamma   90.00
#
_symmetry.space_group_name_H-M   'P 1'
#
loop_
_entity.id
_entity.type
_entity.pdbx_description
1 polymer ?
#
loop_
_entity_poly.entity_id
_entity_poly.type
_entity_poly.pdbx_seq_one_letter_code
_entity_poly.pdbx_strand_id
1 'polypeptide(L)' 'MAEEILVASDAEGQRTRFLLKVFLEGDRWTSTLARLDEHGRPEETAVAPRFYGLTAEQARRRMIGVLENQYESVFPVKET' A
#
# COMPACT_ATOMS: atom_id res chain seq x y z
N MET A 1 -1.73 14.08 4.74
CA MET A 1 -1.83 12.60 4.74
C MET A 1 -2.51 12.20 3.45
N ALA A 2 -1.95 11.24 2.72
CA ALA A 2 -2.54 10.67 1.51
C ALA A 2 -2.86 9.20 1.79
N GLU A 3 -4.05 8.76 1.40
CA GLU A 3 -4.50 7.38 1.54
C GLU A 3 -4.96 6.90 0.16
N GLU A 4 -4.59 5.68 -0.21
CA GLU A 4 -5.01 5.05 -1.46
C GLU A 4 -5.25 3.56 -1.26
N ILE A 5 -6.25 3.04 -1.97
CA ILE A 5 -6.52 1.60 -2.02
C ILE A 5 -5.81 1.03 -3.25
N LEU A 6 -5.00 0.00 -3.03
CA LEU A 6 -4.35 -0.78 -4.08
C LEU A 6 -5.05 -2.13 -4.20
N VAL A 7 -5.26 -2.60 -5.42
CA VAL A 7 -5.70 -3.98 -5.71
C VAL A 7 -4.53 -4.70 -6.35
N ALA A 8 -4.08 -5.77 -5.71
CA ALA A 8 -3.07 -6.66 -6.26
C ALA A 8 -3.70 -7.98 -6.69
N SER A 9 -3.26 -8.54 -7.81
CA SER A 9 -3.69 -9.84 -8.33
C SER A 9 -2.51 -10.79 -8.36
N ASP A 10 -2.69 -12.01 -7.86
CA ASP A 10 -1.71 -13.08 -7.98
C ASP A 10 -1.84 -13.85 -9.32
N ALA A 11 -0.97 -14.85 -9.51
CA ALA A 11 -0.93 -15.68 -10.73
C ALA A 11 -2.17 -16.57 -10.91
N GLU A 12 -2.95 -16.79 -9.85
CA GLU A 12 -4.22 -17.52 -9.91
C GLU A 12 -5.41 -16.58 -10.20
N GLY A 13 -5.14 -15.27 -10.31
CA GLY A 13 -6.14 -14.24 -10.54
C GLY A 13 -6.89 -13.83 -9.27
N GLN A 14 -6.46 -14.28 -8.09
CA GLN A 14 -7.06 -13.85 -6.82
C GLN A 14 -6.68 -12.40 -6.54
N ARG A 15 -7.69 -11.59 -6.20
CA ARG A 15 -7.51 -10.17 -5.92
C ARG A 15 -7.45 -9.92 -4.44
N THR A 16 -6.39 -9.24 -4.00
CA THR A 16 -6.24 -8.76 -2.64
C THR A 16 -6.22 -7.24 -2.60
N ARG A 17 -6.96 -6.65 -1.67
CA ARG A 17 -7.02 -5.20 -1.47
C ARG A 17 -6.05 -4.78 -0.38
N PHE A 18 -5.41 -3.64 -0.56
CA PHE A 18 -4.46 -3.06 0.38
C PHE A 18 -4.74 -1.58 0.58
N LEU A 19 -4.55 -1.10 1.80
CA LEU A 19 -4.59 0.31 2.14
C LEU A 19 -3.15 0.81 2.30
N LEU A 20 -2.76 1.70 1.39
CA LEU A 20 -1.50 2.44 1.46
C LEU A 20 -1.77 3.80 2.09
N LYS A 21 -1.11 4.09 3.21
CA LYS A 21 -1.11 5.42 3.80
C LYS A 21 0.27 6.03 3.69
N VAL A 22 0.32 7.30 3.31
CA VAL A 22 1.54 8.11 3.24
C VAL A 22 1.34 9.38 4.04
N PHE A 23 2.18 9.60 5.04
CA PHE A 23 2.06 10.72 5.97
C PHE A 23 3.43 11.25 6.37
N LEU A 24 3.49 12.51 6.78
CA LEU A 24 4.71 13.12 7.31
C LEU A 24 4.78 12.82 8.81
N GLU A 25 5.86 12.17 9.25
CA GLU A 25 6.14 11.87 10.65
C GLU A 25 7.42 12.62 11.06
N GLY A 26 7.25 13.72 11.79
CA GLY A 26 8.34 14.65 12.08
C GLY A 26 8.87 15.30 10.80
N ASP A 27 10.12 14.98 10.44
CA ASP A 27 10.83 15.52 9.27
C ASP A 27 10.92 14.52 8.10
N ARG A 28 10.25 13.36 8.19
CA ARG A 28 10.35 12.29 7.19
C ARG A 28 8.98 11.86 6.68
N TRP A 29 8.92 11.51 5.40
CA TRP A 29 7.73 10.90 4.82
C TRP A 29 7.70 9.42 5.14
N THR A 30 6.62 8.97 5.77
CA THR A 30 6.40 7.59 6.19
C THR A 30 5.30 6.97 5.37
N SER A 31 5.47 5.70 4.97
CA SER A 31 4.40 4.90 4.38
C SER A 31 4.13 3.61 5.14
N THR A 32 2.85 3.24 5.20
CA THR A 32 2.37 1.99 5.80
C THR A 32 1.46 1.26 4.82
N LEU A 33 1.50 -0.07 4.86
CA LEU A 33 0.66 -0.93 4.03
C LEU A 33 -0.06 -1.94 4.92
N ALA A 34 -1.38 -1.95 4.82
CA ALA A 34 -2.23 -2.92 5.49
C ALA A 34 -3.07 -3.66 4.46
N ARG A 35 -3.29 -4.96 4.64
CA ARG A 35 -4.24 -5.73 3.84
C ARG A 35 -5.66 -5.35 4.29
N LEU A 36 -6.59 -5.26 3.36
CA LEU A 36 -8.00 -5.00 3.66
C LEU A 36 -8.79 -6.31 3.67
N ASP A 37 -9.63 -6.47 4.69
CA ASP A 37 -10.56 -7.60 4.80
C ASP A 37 -11.74 -7.49 3.80
N GLU A 38 -12.68 -8.44 3.88
CA GLU A 38 -13.89 -8.44 3.04
C GLU A 38 -14.76 -7.19 3.26
N HIS A 39 -14.73 -6.62 4.47
CA HIS A 39 -15.45 -5.41 4.87
C HIS A 39 -14.69 -4.11 4.57
N GLY A 40 -13.49 -4.19 3.98
CA GLY A 40 -12.65 -3.04 3.66
C GLY A 40 -11.91 -2.44 4.85
N ARG A 41 -11.77 -3.17 5.95
CA ARG A 41 -11.04 -2.72 7.14
C ARG A 41 -9.58 -3.21 7.08
N PRO A 42 -8.61 -2.38 7.50
CA PRO A 42 -7.22 -2.80 7.55
C PRO A 42 -7.05 -3.90 8.60
N GLU A 43 -6.46 -5.01 8.20
CA GLU A 43 -6.01 -6.05 9.11
C GLU A 43 -4.91 -5.50 10.03
N GLU A 44 -4.85 -5.99 11.27
CA GLU A 44 -3.84 -5.54 12.26
C GLU A 44 -2.40 -5.92 11.84
N THR A 45 -2.26 -6.89 10.93
CA THR A 45 -0.96 -7.31 10.43
C THR A 45 -0.46 -6.35 9.35
N ALA A 46 0.62 -5.64 9.67
CA ALA A 46 1.33 -4.83 8.68
C ALA A 46 1.93 -5.73 7.60
N VAL A 47 1.61 -5.44 6.34
CA VAL A 47 2.07 -6.22 5.17
C VAL A 47 3.55 -5.95 4.87
N ALA A 48 4.05 -4.80 5.33
CA ALA A 48 5.42 -4.37 5.10
C ALA A 48 5.92 -3.51 6.27
N PRO A 49 7.25 -3.51 6.53
CA PRO A 49 7.85 -2.58 7.47
C PRO A 49 7.65 -1.13 7.03
N ARG A 50 7.58 -0.20 8.00
CA ARG A 50 7.49 1.24 7.73
C ARG A 50 8.69 1.68 6.89
N PHE A 51 8.41 2.47 5.86
CA PHE A 51 9.46 3.07 5.05
C PHE A 51 9.53 4.57 5.28
N TYR A 52 10.75 5.11 5.32
CA TYR A 52 11.03 6.53 5.50
C TYR A 52 11.67 7.08 4.22
N GLY A 53 10.94 7.95 3.51
CA GLY A 53 11.37 8.62 2.29
C GLY A 53 11.65 10.12 2.50
N LEU A 54 12.40 10.71 1.57
CA LEU A 54 12.61 12.16 1.50
C LEU A 54 11.39 12.89 0.92
N THR A 55 10.57 12.19 0.13
CA THR A 55 9.33 12.72 -0.44
C THR A 55 8.18 11.72 -0.29
N ALA A 56 6.95 12.23 -0.32
CA ALA A 56 5.74 11.42 -0.31
C ALA A 56 5.73 10.40 -1.46
N GLU A 57 6.15 10.82 -2.66
CA GLU A 57 6.19 9.94 -3.83
C GLU A 57 7.20 8.79 -3.67
N GLN A 58 8.38 9.05 -3.07
CA GLN A 58 9.34 8.00 -2.77
C GLN A 58 8.76 6.98 -1.78
N ALA A 59 8.13 7.46 -0.71
CA ALA A 59 7.51 6.60 0.28
C ALA A 59 6.36 5.76 -0.32
N ARG A 60 5.58 6.36 -1.22
CA ARG A 60 4.52 5.71 -1.98
C ARG A 60 5.08 4.62 -2.91
N ARG A 61 5.99 4.97 -3.82
CA ARG A 61 6.55 4.05 -4.82
C ARG A 61 7.23 2.86 -4.19
N ARG A 62 7.94 3.06 -3.07
CA ARG A 62 8.61 1.97 -2.37
C ARG A 62 7.62 0.90 -1.91
N MET A 63 6.47 1.34 -1.39
CA MET A 63 5.46 0.43 -0.87
C MET A 63 4.69 -0.29 -1.98
N ILE A 64 4.43 0.39 -3.09
CA ILE A 64 3.90 -0.25 -4.30
C ILE A 64 4.86 -1.33 -4.81
N GLY A 65 6.17 -1.04 -4.83
CA GLY A 65 7.18 -2.00 -5.22
C GLY A 65 7.18 -3.27 -4.37
N VAL A 66 6.86 -3.20 -3.08
CA VAL A 66 6.72 -4.40 -2.22
C VAL A 66 5.60 -5.32 -2.71
N LEU A 67 4.49 -4.75 -3.19
CA LEU A 67 3.41 -5.52 -3.78
C LEU A 67 3.79 -6.05 -5.17
N GLU A 68 4.45 -5.25 -6.00
CA GLU A 68 4.89 -5.68 -7.35
C GLU A 68 5.91 -6.83 -7.30
N ASN A 69 6.64 -7.00 -6.20
CA ASN A 69 7.50 -8.17 -6.00
C ASN A 69 6.74 -9.45 -5.59
N GLN A 70 5.53 -9.31 -5.05
CA GLN A 70 4.73 -10.42 -4.50
C GLN A 70 3.55 -10.81 -5.40
N TYR A 71 3.08 -9.89 -6.22
CA TYR A 71 1.89 -10.01 -7.05
C TYR A 71 2.22 -9.76 -8.52
N GLU A 72 1.52 -10.43 -9.43
CA GLU A 72 1.72 -10.24 -10.88
C GLU A 72 1.28 -8.87 -11.35
N SER A 73 0.30 -8.27 -10.69
CA SER A 73 -0.20 -6.95 -11.08
C SER A 73 -0.73 -6.20 -9.88
N VAL A 74 -0.47 -4.89 -9.85
CA VAL A 74 -0.90 -3.98 -8.78
C VAL A 74 -1.47 -2.72 -9.41
N PHE A 75 -2.69 -2.34 -9.03
CA PHE A 75 -3.36 -1.17 -9.57
C PHE A 75 -3.97 -0.32 -8.46
N PRO A 76 -3.86 1.02 -8.53
CA PRO A 76 -4.62 1.89 -7.64
C PRO A 76 -6.09 1.87 -8.02
N VAL A 77 -6.96 1.72 -7.02
CA VAL A 77 -8.39 1.98 -7.17
C VAL A 77 -8.55 3.49 -7.25
N LYS A 78 -8.84 4.01 -8.45
CA LYS A 78 -9.33 5.38 -8.56
C LYS A 78 -10.75 5.38 -8.01
N GLU A 79 -10.96 5.97 -6.85
CA GLU A 79 -12.30 6.41 -6.46
C GLU A 79 -12.77 7.39 -7.54
N THR A 80 -13.83 7.03 -8.26
CA THR A 80 -14.47 7.90 -9.26
C THR A 80 -15.49 8.80 -8.59
#